data_AF-A0AA86U5U1-F1
#
_entry.id   AF-A0AA86U5U1-F1
#
_cell.length_a   1.000
_cell.length_b   1.000
_cell.length_c   1.000
_cell.angle_alpha   90.00
_cell.angle_beta   90.00
_cell.angle_gamma   90.00
#
_symmetry.space_group_name_H-M   'P 1'
#
loop_
_entity.id
_entity.type
_entity.pdbx_description
1 polymer ?
#
loop_
_entity_poly.entity_id
_entity_poly.type
_entity_poly.pdbx_seq_one_letter_code
_entity_poly.pdbx_strand_id
1 'polypeptide(L)'
;MLQFLVSWIDFVCGQESLDRFDLIFKTFSTSSSVGCQHYICGCLQQCPTCKNFYGCRQCHNEAEDHVLDRTSVTTLKCRFCSETVPFGDKCANCSQQFCSVFCPVCKFMCFIGLDEKPFYHCEQCGTCKVGLKKKWTHCGKCNRCYHVDYFKSHRCGIRSATECCVCLGTLKDSVFQIRDVECGHTMHYHCWVQLINQNIFNCPICKKCLLDADLRQQIFEHYTQIARKTLIGTRTVQVHCNQCNHEFGFFEQPFYWCHECKSFNTSVVNGNPSTETVYQYIQQLIDPIHCLVLTMENVIPFFTEKYNLNGEEVEVIKQGITETSLQVIEHLLRIGEFPPEKELFLALFK
;
A
#
# COMPACT_ATOMS: atom_id res chain seq x y z
N MET A 1 -10.90 19.91 3.18
CA MET A 1 -11.26 18.50 3.50
C MET A 1 -10.21 17.51 2.97
N LEU A 2 -8.91 17.75 3.21
CA LEU A 2 -7.79 16.92 2.70
C LEU A 2 -6.71 16.63 3.76
N GLN A 3 -6.97 16.94 5.03
CA GLN A 3 -5.98 16.88 6.11
C GLN A 3 -6.21 15.74 7.12
N PHE A 4 -7.27 14.95 6.98
CA PHE A 4 -7.58 13.84 7.90
C PHE A 4 -7.14 12.45 7.42
N LEU A 5 -6.50 12.34 6.25
CA LEU A 5 -6.02 11.06 5.71
C LEU A 5 -4.60 10.66 6.18
N VAL A 6 -3.91 11.52 6.93
CA VAL A 6 -2.48 11.34 7.25
C VAL A 6 -2.23 10.46 8.49
N SER A 7 -3.24 10.15 9.31
CA SER A 7 -3.03 9.34 10.54
C SER A 7 -3.38 7.85 10.41
N TRP A 8 -3.80 7.36 9.23
CA TRP A 8 -4.38 6.01 9.08
C TRP A 8 -3.37 4.92 8.67
N ILE A 9 -2.19 5.29 8.17
CA ILE A 9 -1.10 4.34 7.81
C ILE A 9 -0.59 3.55 9.03
N ASP A 10 -0.87 4.03 10.25
CA ASP A 10 -0.49 3.35 11.49
C ASP A 10 -1.42 2.20 11.90
N PHE A 11 -2.68 2.16 11.44
CA PHE A 11 -3.70 1.23 11.94
C PHE A 11 -3.92 -0.03 11.05
N VAL A 12 -3.66 0.07 9.75
CA VAL A 12 -4.13 -0.91 8.72
C VAL A 12 -3.19 -2.09 8.51
N CYS A 13 -1.92 -1.92 8.86
CA CYS A 13 -0.93 -2.97 8.63
C CYS A 13 -0.94 -4.09 9.68
N GLY A 14 -1.93 -4.13 10.59
CA GLY A 14 -1.90 -5.05 11.72
C GLY A 14 -0.73 -4.69 12.64
N GLN A 15 -1.04 -4.11 13.79
CA GLN A 15 -0.14 -4.19 14.93
C GLN A 15 -0.11 -5.65 15.44
N GLU A 16 0.56 -6.53 14.70
CA GLU A 16 1.53 -7.42 15.30
C GLU A 16 2.90 -6.87 14.92
N SER A 17 3.38 -5.95 15.76
CA SER A 17 4.79 -5.70 16.04
C SER A 17 5.78 -6.29 15.00
N LEU A 18 5.97 -5.59 13.89
CA LEU A 18 7.30 -5.03 13.77
C LEU A 18 7.24 -3.79 14.64
N ASP A 19 7.97 -3.83 15.76
CA ASP A 19 8.22 -2.71 16.65
C ASP A 19 8.32 -1.42 15.83
N ARG A 20 7.22 -0.66 15.78
CA ARG A 20 7.19 0.66 15.13
C ARG A 20 7.93 1.69 16.01
N PHE A 21 8.57 1.23 17.09
CA PHE A 21 9.37 2.01 18.05
C PHE A 21 10.67 1.33 18.55
N ASP A 22 11.28 0.41 17.79
CA ASP A 22 12.67 -0.04 18.08
C ASP A 22 13.73 0.68 17.24
N LEU A 23 13.38 1.74 16.52
CA LEU A 23 14.35 2.71 16.01
C LEU A 23 14.46 3.87 17.00
N ILE A 24 15.09 3.58 18.14
CA ILE A 24 15.18 4.53 19.25
C ILE A 24 15.95 5.78 18.83
N PHE A 25 17.02 5.68 18.03
CA PHE A 25 17.60 6.78 17.25
C PHE A 25 18.46 6.14 16.15
N LYS A 26 18.38 6.60 14.90
CA LYS A 26 19.30 6.20 13.83
C LYS A 26 20.19 7.38 13.47
N THR A 27 21.42 7.36 13.94
CA THR A 27 22.45 8.30 13.50
C THR A 27 23.07 7.76 12.22
N PHE A 28 23.08 8.57 11.17
CA PHE A 28 23.76 8.24 9.93
C PHE A 28 25.13 8.93 9.95
N SER A 29 26.19 8.17 9.76
CA SER A 29 27.52 8.71 9.49
C SER A 29 27.94 8.32 8.09
N THR A 30 28.52 9.26 7.34
CA THR A 30 29.16 8.96 6.06
C THR A 30 30.54 8.41 6.32
N SER A 31 30.79 7.16 5.93
CA SER A 31 32.11 6.55 5.94
C SER A 31 32.48 6.09 4.52
N SER A 32 33.77 6.18 4.19
CA SER A 32 34.29 5.56 2.98
C SER A 32 34.29 4.04 3.18
N SER A 33 33.79 3.30 2.19
CA SER A 33 33.72 1.85 2.25
C SER A 33 34.15 1.21 0.93
N VAL A 34 34.55 -0.06 0.98
CA VAL A 34 34.96 -0.84 -0.19
C VAL A 34 33.74 -1.40 -0.92
N GLY A 35 33.79 -1.47 -2.25
CA GLY A 35 32.73 -2.09 -3.04
C GLY A 35 32.30 -1.26 -4.23
N CYS A 36 31.00 -1.20 -4.46
CA CYS A 36 30.36 -0.44 -5.52
C CYS A 36 29.06 0.19 -4.99
N GLN A 37 28.38 0.96 -5.85
CA GLN A 37 27.10 1.60 -5.50
C GLN A 37 25.98 0.59 -5.17
N HIS A 38 26.10 -0.66 -5.66
CA HIS A 38 25.10 -1.70 -5.43
C HIS A 38 25.33 -2.49 -4.14
N TYR A 39 26.60 -2.87 -3.89
CA TYR A 39 27.00 -3.71 -2.77
C TYR A 39 28.36 -3.28 -2.23
N ILE A 40 28.43 -3.21 -0.90
CA ILE A 40 29.67 -3.04 -0.15
C ILE A 40 30.32 -4.42 -0.03
N CYS A 41 31.46 -4.62 -0.68
CA CYS A 41 32.15 -5.91 -0.74
C CYS A 41 33.66 -5.74 -0.93
N GLY A 42 34.46 -6.64 -0.34
CA GLY A 42 35.92 -6.59 -0.34
C GLY A 42 36.59 -7.18 -1.58
N CYS A 43 35.81 -7.59 -2.58
CA CYS A 43 36.31 -8.26 -3.79
C CYS A 43 35.62 -7.75 -5.06
N LEU A 44 36.19 -8.13 -6.20
CA LEU A 44 35.61 -8.02 -7.53
C LEU A 44 35.30 -9.43 -8.04
N GLN A 45 34.17 -9.62 -8.70
CA GLN A 45 33.76 -10.88 -9.31
C GLN A 45 34.27 -10.95 -10.76
N GLN A 46 34.90 -12.07 -11.13
CA GLN A 46 35.27 -12.31 -12.53
C GLN A 46 34.04 -12.79 -13.31
N CYS A 47 33.75 -12.14 -14.42
CA CYS A 47 32.74 -12.63 -15.35
C CYS A 47 33.22 -13.93 -16.03
N PRO A 48 32.45 -15.02 -16.00
CA PRO A 48 32.79 -16.26 -16.68
C PRO A 48 32.92 -16.11 -18.20
N THR A 49 32.19 -15.15 -18.79
CA THR A 49 32.10 -14.93 -20.24
C THR A 49 33.22 -14.02 -20.75
N CYS A 50 33.25 -12.75 -20.33
CA CYS A 50 34.24 -11.78 -20.81
C CYS A 50 35.56 -11.79 -20.03
N LYS A 51 35.65 -12.57 -18.93
CA LYS A 51 36.84 -12.70 -18.06
C LYS A 51 37.29 -11.42 -17.35
N ASN A 52 36.57 -10.32 -17.51
CA ASN A 52 36.78 -9.04 -16.82
C ASN A 52 36.25 -9.08 -15.38
N PHE A 53 36.74 -8.16 -14.54
CA PHE A 53 36.39 -8.08 -13.12
C PHE A 53 35.50 -6.88 -12.82
N TYR A 54 34.40 -7.11 -12.09
CA TYR A 54 33.44 -6.07 -11.73
C TYR A 54 33.09 -6.12 -10.25
N GLY A 55 32.61 -5.00 -9.70
CA GLY A 55 32.17 -4.93 -8.31
C GLY A 55 31.04 -5.90 -7.98
N CYS A 56 30.12 -6.10 -8.92
CA CYS A 56 29.04 -7.07 -8.81
C CYS A 56 28.41 -7.32 -10.18
N ARG A 57 27.39 -8.19 -10.22
CA ARG A 57 26.57 -8.45 -11.42
C ARG A 57 25.93 -7.19 -12.01
N GLN A 58 25.42 -6.27 -11.18
CA GLN A 58 24.77 -5.05 -11.68
C GLN A 58 25.77 -4.14 -12.38
N CYS A 59 26.93 -3.90 -11.76
CA CYS A 59 28.02 -3.15 -12.40
C CYS A 59 28.49 -3.78 -13.71
N HIS A 60 28.49 -5.11 -13.82
CA HIS A 60 28.79 -5.78 -15.08
C HIS A 60 27.71 -5.50 -16.13
N ASN A 61 26.45 -5.78 -15.81
CA ASN A 61 25.34 -5.66 -16.76
C ASN A 61 25.09 -4.21 -17.22
N GLU A 62 25.54 -3.22 -16.45
CA GLU A 62 25.53 -1.81 -16.84
C GLU A 62 26.67 -1.43 -17.79
N ALA A 63 27.80 -2.13 -17.70
CA ALA A 63 28.99 -1.85 -18.48
C ALA A 63 29.10 -2.69 -19.77
N GLU A 64 28.38 -3.82 -19.83
CA GLU A 64 28.55 -4.84 -20.87
C GLU A 64 27.20 -5.19 -21.54
N ASP A 65 27.25 -5.53 -22.83
CA ASP A 65 26.06 -5.90 -23.63
C ASP A 65 25.54 -7.33 -23.36
N HIS A 66 25.98 -7.95 -22.27
CA HIS A 66 25.57 -9.29 -21.86
C HIS A 66 25.40 -9.39 -20.35
N VAL A 67 24.66 -10.41 -19.92
CA VAL A 67 24.34 -10.61 -18.51
C VAL A 67 25.37 -11.55 -17.87
N LEU A 68 25.94 -11.13 -16.74
CA LEU A 68 26.76 -12.01 -15.91
C LEU A 68 25.87 -13.08 -15.28
N ASP A 69 26.19 -14.35 -15.55
CA ASP A 69 25.62 -15.49 -14.85
C ASP A 69 26.22 -15.58 -13.45
N ARG A 70 25.38 -15.32 -12.45
CA ARG A 70 25.83 -15.24 -11.06
C ARG A 70 26.33 -16.57 -10.55
N THR A 71 25.79 -17.71 -10.99
CA THR A 71 26.10 -19.02 -10.39
C THR A 71 27.44 -19.58 -10.83
N SER A 72 27.95 -19.16 -11.99
CA SER A 72 29.19 -19.65 -12.58
C SER A 72 30.44 -18.85 -12.20
N VAL A 73 30.31 -17.84 -11.32
CA VAL A 73 31.48 -17.11 -10.79
C VAL A 73 32.31 -18.03 -9.88
N THR A 74 33.54 -18.30 -10.29
CA THR A 74 34.51 -19.14 -9.55
C THR A 74 35.72 -18.36 -9.04
N THR A 75 35.96 -17.16 -9.57
CA THR A 75 37.20 -16.41 -9.37
C THR A 75 36.87 -15.00 -8.89
N LEU A 76 37.64 -14.54 -7.91
CA LEU A 76 37.52 -13.22 -7.31
C LEU A 76 38.88 -12.49 -7.38
N LYS A 77 38.85 -11.16 -7.44
CA LYS A 77 40.04 -10.33 -7.22
C LYS A 77 39.90 -9.59 -5.90
N CYS A 78 40.87 -9.75 -5.02
CA CYS A 78 40.89 -9.09 -3.71
C CYS A 78 41.07 -7.58 -3.88
N ARG A 79 40.26 -6.75 -3.22
CA ARG A 79 40.45 -5.28 -3.25
C ARG A 79 41.57 -4.81 -2.32
N PHE A 80 41.97 -5.63 -1.36
CA PHE A 80 42.97 -5.25 -0.35
C PHE A 80 44.40 -5.56 -0.78
N CYS A 81 44.64 -6.74 -1.38
CA CYS A 81 45.96 -7.15 -1.86
C CYS A 81 46.07 -7.29 -3.38
N SER A 82 44.99 -7.03 -4.13
CA SER A 82 44.92 -7.16 -5.59
C SER A 82 45.12 -8.56 -6.18
N GLU A 83 45.30 -9.58 -5.33
CA GLU A 83 45.52 -10.96 -5.76
C GLU A 83 44.25 -11.62 -6.29
N THR A 84 44.41 -12.50 -7.29
CA THR A 84 43.31 -13.29 -7.84
C THR A 84 43.18 -14.58 -7.04
N VAL A 85 42.01 -14.81 -6.46
CA VAL A 85 41.74 -15.89 -5.52
C VAL A 85 40.49 -16.68 -5.92
N PRO A 86 40.38 -17.96 -5.51
CA PRO A 86 39.15 -18.71 -5.71
C PRO A 86 37.97 -18.07 -4.96
N PHE A 87 36.75 -18.37 -5.42
CA PHE A 87 35.52 -17.87 -4.79
C PHE A 87 35.41 -18.33 -3.33
N GLY A 88 35.24 -17.37 -2.43
CA GLY A 88 35.12 -17.59 -0.99
C GLY A 88 34.71 -16.31 -0.26
N ASP A 89 34.49 -16.43 1.04
CA ASP A 89 34.11 -15.33 1.94
C ASP A 89 35.33 -14.54 2.47
N LYS A 90 36.55 -15.06 2.27
CA LYS A 90 37.82 -14.43 2.64
C LYS A 90 38.88 -14.58 1.56
N CYS A 91 39.86 -13.69 1.56
CA CYS A 91 41.00 -13.77 0.65
C CYS A 91 41.94 -14.92 1.02
N ALA A 92 42.25 -15.81 0.08
CA ALA A 92 43.19 -16.91 0.29
C ALA A 92 44.65 -16.45 0.52
N ASN A 93 45.00 -15.23 0.09
CA ASN A 93 46.35 -14.67 0.23
C ASN A 93 46.51 -13.84 1.52
N CYS A 94 45.72 -12.77 1.69
CA CYS A 94 45.87 -11.87 2.85
C CYS A 94 44.89 -12.14 4.00
N SER A 95 44.03 -13.16 3.90
CA SER A 95 43.04 -13.55 4.91
C SER A 95 41.98 -12.49 5.27
N GLN A 96 41.94 -11.35 4.57
CA GLN A 96 40.91 -10.33 4.77
C GLN A 96 39.53 -10.85 4.35
N GLN A 97 38.51 -10.53 5.13
CA GLN A 97 37.13 -10.91 4.86
C GLN A 97 36.55 -10.07 3.71
N PHE A 98 35.71 -10.67 2.86
CA PHE A 98 35.07 -9.98 1.75
C PHE A 98 33.64 -9.52 2.02
N CYS A 99 32.98 -10.13 2.99
CA CYS A 99 31.58 -9.86 3.34
C CYS A 99 31.24 -10.35 4.74
N SER A 100 30.28 -9.69 5.39
CA SER A 100 29.63 -10.19 6.61
C SER A 100 28.51 -11.17 6.28
N VAL A 101 27.86 -11.00 5.12
CA VAL A 101 26.82 -11.88 4.63
C VAL A 101 27.20 -12.50 3.29
N PHE A 102 27.10 -13.82 3.24
CA PHE A 102 27.58 -14.65 2.14
C PHE A 102 26.52 -15.68 1.72
N CYS A 103 26.23 -15.76 0.42
CA CYS A 103 25.46 -16.86 -0.14
C CYS A 103 26.28 -17.56 -1.24
N PRO A 104 26.76 -18.80 -1.02
CA PRO A 104 27.62 -19.51 -1.97
C PRO A 104 26.87 -19.95 -3.23
N VAL A 105 25.56 -20.17 -3.15
CA VAL A 105 24.70 -20.58 -4.28
C VAL A 105 24.47 -19.41 -5.23
N CYS A 106 24.07 -18.25 -4.70
CA CYS A 106 23.79 -17.06 -5.50
C CYS A 106 25.02 -16.20 -5.79
N LYS A 107 26.20 -16.59 -5.26
CA LYS A 107 27.44 -15.80 -5.25
C LYS A 107 27.24 -14.37 -4.73
N PHE A 108 26.35 -14.23 -3.74
CA PHE A 108 26.02 -12.95 -3.13
C PHE A 108 26.97 -12.66 -1.96
N MET A 109 27.53 -11.45 -1.94
CA MET A 109 28.49 -10.99 -0.93
C MET A 109 28.16 -9.55 -0.57
N CYS A 110 27.96 -9.27 0.72
CA CYS A 110 27.75 -7.91 1.21
C CYS A 110 28.28 -7.74 2.64
N PHE A 111 28.83 -6.57 2.95
CA PHE A 111 29.19 -6.18 4.32
C PHE A 111 28.00 -5.61 5.11
N ILE A 112 26.91 -5.24 4.44
CA ILE A 112 25.68 -4.83 5.12
C ILE A 112 25.05 -6.08 5.75
N GLY A 113 24.84 -6.06 7.05
CA GLY A 113 24.31 -7.16 7.83
C GLY A 113 22.85 -7.47 7.51
N LEU A 114 22.39 -8.61 8.02
CA LEU A 114 20.99 -9.05 7.86
C LEU A 114 20.00 -8.19 8.65
N ASP A 115 20.48 -7.49 9.69
CA ASP A 115 19.66 -6.59 10.51
C ASP A 115 19.33 -5.30 9.74
N GLU A 116 20.28 -4.77 8.95
CA GLU A 116 20.04 -3.59 8.13
C GLU A 116 19.39 -3.93 6.78
N LYS A 117 19.76 -5.07 6.19
CA LYS A 117 19.23 -5.53 4.90
C LYS A 117 18.90 -7.02 4.96
N PRO A 118 17.71 -7.38 5.48
CA PRO A 118 17.35 -8.78 5.62
C PRO A 118 17.18 -9.43 4.25
N PHE A 119 17.79 -10.60 4.07
CA PHE A 119 17.56 -11.48 2.94
C PHE A 119 17.72 -12.94 3.36
N TYR A 120 17.20 -13.84 2.54
CA TYR A 120 17.33 -15.28 2.75
C TYR A 120 17.45 -16.01 1.41
N HIS A 121 18.18 -17.12 1.39
CA HIS A 121 18.16 -18.02 0.26
C HIS A 121 16.92 -18.92 0.31
N CYS A 122 16.17 -18.98 -0.79
CA CYS A 122 15.10 -19.96 -0.95
C CYS A 122 15.60 -21.10 -1.82
N GLU A 123 15.84 -22.26 -1.22
CA GLU A 123 16.37 -23.46 -1.89
C GLU A 123 15.51 -23.87 -3.10
N GLN A 124 14.18 -23.82 -2.96
CA GLN A 124 13.25 -24.20 -4.01
C GLN A 124 13.22 -23.20 -5.18
N CYS A 125 13.42 -21.90 -4.90
CA CYS A 125 13.57 -20.89 -5.96
C CYS A 125 14.98 -20.87 -6.56
N GLY A 126 16.00 -21.35 -5.84
CA GLY A 126 17.41 -21.21 -6.20
C GLY A 126 17.92 -19.76 -6.16
N THR A 127 17.25 -18.85 -5.45
CA THR A 127 17.57 -17.42 -5.44
C THR A 127 17.49 -16.82 -4.04
N CYS A 128 18.37 -15.86 -3.72
CA CYS A 128 18.19 -14.98 -2.57
C CYS A 128 16.99 -14.05 -2.76
N LYS A 129 16.16 -13.93 -1.71
CA LYS A 129 14.99 -13.06 -1.64
C LYS A 129 15.13 -12.08 -0.49
N VAL A 130 14.57 -10.88 -0.64
CA VAL A 130 14.60 -9.83 0.40
C VAL A 130 13.59 -10.15 1.50
N GLY A 131 13.96 -10.02 2.76
CA GLY A 131 13.10 -10.25 3.93
C GLY A 131 13.63 -11.31 4.89
N LEU A 132 12.86 -11.59 5.94
CA LEU A 132 13.23 -12.53 6.99
C LEU A 132 12.69 -13.92 6.68
N LYS A 133 13.54 -14.95 6.62
CA LYS A 133 13.14 -16.33 6.30
C LYS A 133 11.91 -16.82 7.08
N LYS A 134 11.79 -16.46 8.36
CA LYS A 134 10.65 -16.83 9.23
C LYS A 134 9.29 -16.30 8.78
N LYS A 135 9.27 -15.21 8.00
CA LYS A 135 8.05 -14.56 7.50
C LYS A 135 7.63 -15.02 6.10
N TRP A 136 8.39 -15.91 5.47
CA TRP A 136 8.15 -16.33 4.09
C TRP A 136 8.13 -17.84 3.94
N THR A 137 7.20 -18.35 3.13
CA THR A 137 7.07 -19.78 2.82
C THR A 137 6.98 -19.98 1.31
N HIS A 138 7.70 -20.98 0.79
CA HIS A 138 7.66 -21.32 -0.63
C HIS A 138 6.48 -22.25 -0.93
N CYS A 139 5.70 -21.90 -1.96
CA CYS A 139 4.65 -22.76 -2.50
C CYS A 139 5.17 -23.47 -3.75
N GLY A 140 5.35 -24.79 -3.67
CA GLY A 140 5.85 -25.60 -4.79
C GLY A 140 4.92 -25.62 -6.01
N LYS A 141 3.61 -25.44 -5.82
CA LYS A 141 2.63 -25.35 -6.92
C LYS A 141 2.77 -24.05 -7.72
N CYS A 142 3.04 -22.94 -7.02
CA CYS A 142 3.22 -21.64 -7.65
C CYS A 142 4.68 -21.39 -8.08
N ASN A 143 5.61 -22.16 -7.52
CA ASN A 143 7.06 -21.93 -7.59
C ASN A 143 7.46 -20.52 -7.12
N ARG A 144 6.91 -20.09 -5.97
CA ARG A 144 7.01 -18.72 -5.43
C ARG A 144 7.04 -18.68 -3.92
N CYS A 145 7.63 -17.62 -3.36
CA CYS A 145 7.58 -17.33 -1.93
C CYS A 145 6.44 -16.37 -1.60
N TYR A 146 5.61 -16.73 -0.62
CA TYR A 146 4.55 -15.87 -0.07
C TYR A 146 4.82 -15.55 1.40
N HIS A 147 4.28 -14.43 1.87
CA HIS A 147 4.28 -14.11 3.29
C HIS A 147 3.46 -15.18 4.04
N VAL A 148 3.88 -15.54 5.25
CA VAL A 148 3.22 -16.58 6.07
C VAL A 148 1.72 -16.34 6.23
N ASP A 149 1.30 -15.09 6.42
CA ASP A 149 -0.11 -14.72 6.58
C ASP A 149 -0.93 -14.93 5.30
N TYR A 150 -0.32 -14.68 4.13
CA TYR A 150 -0.97 -14.87 2.83
C TYR A 150 -0.83 -16.30 2.29
N PHE A 151 0.05 -17.11 2.87
CA PHE A 151 0.34 -18.45 2.36
C PHE A 151 -0.87 -19.39 2.42
N LYS A 152 -1.82 -19.20 3.34
CA LYS A 152 -3.02 -20.04 3.38
C LYS A 152 -4.10 -19.58 2.39
N SER A 153 -4.20 -18.27 2.14
CA SER A 153 -5.25 -17.66 1.33
C SER A 153 -4.87 -17.46 -0.14
N HIS A 154 -3.59 -17.60 -0.50
CA HIS A 154 -3.16 -17.45 -1.90
C HIS A 154 -3.79 -18.51 -2.81
N ARG A 155 -4.17 -18.07 -4.01
CA ARG A 155 -4.75 -18.94 -5.04
C ARG A 155 -3.66 -19.43 -5.98
N CYS A 156 -3.35 -20.71 -5.92
CA CYS A 156 -2.43 -21.35 -6.86
C CYS A 156 -2.96 -21.31 -8.30
N GLY A 157 -2.06 -21.19 -9.28
CA GLY A 157 -2.41 -21.27 -10.71
C GLY A 157 -2.75 -19.94 -11.39
N ILE A 158 -2.60 -18.81 -10.69
CA ILE A 158 -2.67 -17.48 -11.32
C ILE A 158 -1.49 -17.36 -12.29
N ARG A 159 -1.79 -17.33 -13.59
CA ARG A 159 -0.79 -17.06 -14.62
C ARG A 159 -0.14 -15.74 -14.31
N SER A 160 1.17 -15.78 -14.26
CA SER A 160 1.92 -14.63 -13.83
C SER A 160 2.53 -13.96 -15.02
N ALA A 161 2.38 -12.65 -15.08
CA ALA A 161 3.09 -11.85 -16.05
C ALA A 161 4.60 -12.03 -15.83
N THR A 162 5.36 -11.77 -16.88
CA THR A 162 6.82 -11.69 -16.82
C THR A 162 7.27 -10.42 -16.12
N GLU A 163 6.42 -9.39 -16.10
CA GLU A 163 6.73 -8.03 -15.64
C GLU A 163 5.70 -7.52 -14.65
N CYS A 164 6.16 -6.68 -13.73
CA CYS A 164 5.34 -6.04 -12.73
C CYS A 164 4.46 -4.96 -13.36
N CYS A 165 3.14 -5.01 -13.13
CA CYS A 165 2.21 -4.00 -13.68
C CYS A 165 2.33 -2.59 -13.07
N VAL A 166 3.28 -2.38 -12.15
CA VAL A 166 3.52 -1.09 -11.47
C VAL A 166 4.84 -0.48 -11.92
N CYS A 167 5.95 -1.23 -11.80
CA CYS A 167 7.28 -0.72 -12.11
C CYS A 167 7.88 -1.24 -13.43
N LEU A 168 7.16 -2.13 -14.15
CA LEU A 168 7.61 -2.82 -15.35
C LEU A 168 8.87 -3.69 -15.18
N GLY A 169 9.36 -3.84 -13.94
CA GLY A 169 10.50 -4.70 -13.63
C GLY A 169 10.15 -6.19 -13.73
N THR A 170 11.15 -7.01 -14.02
CA THR A 170 10.99 -8.46 -14.14
C THR A 170 10.44 -9.08 -12.86
N LEU A 171 9.53 -10.05 -12.97
CA LEU A 171 9.00 -10.80 -11.83
C LEU A 171 9.76 -12.11 -11.59
N LYS A 172 10.18 -12.78 -12.66
CA LYS A 172 10.82 -14.12 -12.61
C LYS A 172 12.16 -14.12 -11.87
N ASP A 173 13.04 -13.17 -12.18
CA ASP A 173 14.40 -13.11 -11.66
C ASP A 173 14.57 -12.09 -10.52
N SER A 174 13.44 -11.54 -10.04
CA SER A 174 13.44 -10.54 -8.98
C SER A 174 13.89 -11.12 -7.65
N VAL A 175 14.66 -10.33 -6.89
CA VAL A 175 14.92 -10.59 -5.47
C VAL A 175 13.69 -10.29 -4.61
N PHE A 176 12.73 -9.55 -5.16
CA PHE A 176 11.46 -9.25 -4.50
C PHE A 176 10.44 -10.35 -4.78
N GLN A 177 9.60 -10.63 -3.78
CA GLN A 177 8.50 -11.55 -3.91
C GLN A 177 7.38 -10.95 -4.76
N ILE A 178 6.48 -11.82 -5.21
CA ILE A 178 5.37 -11.47 -6.09
C ILE A 178 4.09 -11.50 -5.28
N ARG A 179 3.23 -10.49 -5.47
CA ARG A 179 1.88 -10.45 -4.93
C ARG A 179 0.91 -10.81 -6.04
N ASP A 180 0.13 -11.86 -5.79
CA ASP A 180 -1.02 -12.20 -6.62
C ASP A 180 -2.25 -11.50 -6.04
N VAL A 181 -3.01 -10.81 -6.88
CA VAL A 181 -4.27 -10.18 -6.50
C VAL A 181 -5.45 -10.85 -7.21
N GLU A 182 -6.66 -10.64 -6.70
CA GLU A 182 -7.87 -11.35 -7.15
C GLU A 182 -8.17 -11.17 -8.64
N CYS A 183 -7.75 -10.03 -9.21
CA CYS A 183 -7.94 -9.74 -10.63
C CYS A 183 -6.96 -10.47 -11.57
N GLY A 184 -6.01 -11.24 -11.02
CA GLY A 184 -5.04 -12.03 -11.78
C GLY A 184 -3.81 -11.26 -12.27
N HIS A 185 -3.78 -9.93 -12.11
CA HIS A 185 -2.58 -9.14 -12.40
C HIS A 185 -1.53 -9.36 -11.31
N THR A 186 -0.25 -9.44 -11.69
CA THR A 186 0.85 -9.70 -10.76
C THR A 186 1.78 -8.50 -10.66
N MET A 187 2.28 -8.25 -9.45
CA MET A 187 3.22 -7.16 -9.16
C MET A 187 4.23 -7.57 -8.08
N HIS A 188 5.33 -6.83 -7.93
CA HIS A 188 6.22 -7.05 -6.78
C HIS A 188 5.47 -6.74 -5.48
N TYR A 189 5.78 -7.50 -4.44
CA TYR A 189 5.21 -7.28 -3.10
C TYR A 189 5.46 -5.85 -2.61
N HIS A 190 6.66 -5.30 -2.80
CA HIS A 190 6.95 -3.92 -2.41
C HIS A 190 6.14 -2.89 -3.21
N CYS A 191 5.87 -3.14 -4.50
CA CYS A 191 5.03 -2.26 -5.32
C CYS A 191 3.60 -2.26 -4.80
N TRP A 192 3.07 -3.43 -4.43
CA TRP A 192 1.76 -3.55 -3.80
C TRP A 192 1.71 -2.76 -2.49
N VAL A 193 2.69 -2.97 -1.58
CA VAL A 193 2.77 -2.22 -0.31
C VAL A 193 2.81 -0.71 -0.55
N GLN A 194 3.57 -0.25 -1.55
CA GLN A 194 3.65 1.17 -1.88
C GLN A 194 2.29 1.74 -2.34
N LEU A 195 1.53 1.00 -3.15
CA LEU A 195 0.18 1.42 -3.54
C LEU A 195 -0.75 1.55 -2.33
N ILE A 196 -0.75 0.55 -1.44
CA ILE A 196 -1.60 0.57 -0.23
C ILE A 196 -1.22 1.74 0.68
N ASN A 197 0.08 1.98 0.89
CA ASN A 197 0.58 3.11 1.70
C ASN A 197 0.22 4.48 1.11
N GLN A 198 -0.02 4.55 -0.20
CA GLN A 198 -0.49 5.76 -0.89
C GLN A 198 -2.02 5.85 -0.97
N ASN A 199 -2.75 4.99 -0.25
CA ASN A 199 -4.21 4.87 -0.31
C ASN A 199 -4.75 4.52 -1.71
N ILE A 200 -3.94 3.82 -2.52
CA ILE A 200 -4.33 3.32 -3.85
C ILE A 200 -4.70 1.85 -3.72
N PHE A 201 -6.00 1.57 -3.59
CA PHE A 201 -6.52 0.21 -3.39
C PHE A 201 -6.93 -0.50 -4.68
N ASN A 202 -6.74 0.15 -5.83
CA ASN A 202 -7.24 -0.31 -7.12
C ASN A 202 -6.11 -0.71 -8.04
N CYS A 203 -6.30 -1.82 -8.77
CA CYS A 203 -5.35 -2.31 -9.73
C CYS A 203 -5.12 -1.27 -10.84
N PRO A 204 -3.87 -0.92 -11.17
CA PRO A 204 -3.60 0.09 -12.19
C PRO A 204 -4.12 -0.31 -13.57
N ILE A 205 -4.21 -1.62 -13.85
CA ILE A 205 -4.62 -2.16 -15.15
C ILE A 205 -6.13 -2.26 -15.30
N CYS A 206 -6.82 -2.93 -14.36
CA CYS A 206 -8.24 -3.25 -14.49
C CYS A 206 -9.14 -2.59 -13.45
N LYS A 207 -8.57 -1.72 -12.61
CA LYS A 207 -9.26 -0.99 -11.52
C LYS A 207 -9.91 -1.85 -10.44
N LYS A 208 -9.89 -3.18 -10.52
CA LYS A 208 -10.35 -4.08 -9.44
C LYS A 208 -9.56 -3.93 -8.16
N CYS A 209 -10.17 -4.28 -7.02
CA CYS A 209 -9.58 -4.10 -5.70
C CYS A 209 -8.31 -4.96 -5.49
N LEU A 210 -7.29 -4.38 -4.84
CA LEU A 210 -6.00 -4.99 -4.52
C LEU A 210 -5.93 -5.58 -3.10
N LEU A 211 -6.95 -5.29 -2.28
CA LEU A 211 -7.01 -5.67 -0.88
C LEU A 211 -7.53 -7.10 -0.75
N ASP A 212 -6.98 -7.84 0.22
CA ASP A 212 -7.53 -9.14 0.61
C ASP A 212 -8.80 -8.97 1.46
N ALA A 213 -9.44 -10.08 1.82
CA ALA A 213 -10.70 -10.07 2.57
C ALA A 213 -10.57 -9.35 3.93
N ASP A 214 -9.49 -9.61 4.67
CA ASP A 214 -9.29 -9.05 6.00
C ASP A 214 -9.08 -7.53 5.95
N LEU A 215 -8.24 -7.05 5.02
CA LEU A 215 -8.05 -5.61 4.83
C LEU A 215 -9.32 -4.92 4.32
N ARG A 216 -10.10 -5.58 3.45
CA ARG A 216 -11.41 -5.05 3.01
C ARG A 216 -12.36 -4.87 4.19
N GLN A 217 -12.40 -5.83 5.12
CA GLN A 217 -13.25 -5.77 6.31
C GLN A 217 -12.84 -4.62 7.24
N GLN A 218 -11.54 -4.43 7.47
CA GLN A 218 -11.04 -3.33 8.31
C GLN A 218 -11.37 -1.96 7.70
N ILE A 219 -11.20 -1.82 6.38
CA ILE A 219 -11.58 -0.61 5.63
C ILE A 219 -13.08 -0.35 5.74
N PHE A 220 -13.87 -1.42 5.67
CA PHE A 220 -15.31 -1.35 5.81
C PHE A 220 -15.75 -0.84 7.16
N GLU A 221 -15.22 -1.39 8.23
CA GLU A 221 -15.51 -0.93 9.59
C GLU A 221 -15.13 0.55 9.75
N HIS A 222 -13.96 0.93 9.25
CA HIS A 222 -13.48 2.31 9.32
C HIS A 222 -14.39 3.30 8.58
N TYR A 223 -14.70 3.06 7.30
CA TYR A 223 -15.55 3.96 6.52
C TYR A 223 -16.99 3.99 7.03
N THR A 224 -17.50 2.88 7.56
CA THR A 224 -18.84 2.84 8.16
C THR A 224 -18.93 3.78 9.36
N GLN A 225 -17.89 3.84 10.21
CA GLN A 225 -17.86 4.78 11.34
C GLN A 225 -17.79 6.24 10.89
N ILE A 226 -17.05 6.53 9.82
CA ILE A 226 -16.99 7.89 9.25
C ILE A 226 -18.35 8.28 8.66
N ALA A 227 -18.98 7.37 7.90
CA ALA A 227 -20.26 7.63 7.23
C ALA A 227 -21.32 8.07 8.24
N ARG A 228 -21.49 7.29 9.30
CA ARG A 228 -22.48 7.54 10.36
C ARG A 228 -22.31 8.88 11.09
N LYS A 229 -21.13 9.50 10.99
CA LYS A 229 -20.79 10.79 11.61
C LYS A 229 -20.61 11.93 10.61
N THR A 230 -20.98 11.72 9.35
CA THR A 230 -20.80 12.72 8.28
C THR A 230 -22.16 13.19 7.80
N LEU A 231 -22.40 14.50 7.84
CA LEU A 231 -23.57 15.14 7.22
C LEU A 231 -23.23 15.50 5.77
N ILE A 232 -24.14 15.23 4.83
CA ILE A 232 -23.98 15.50 3.40
C ILE A 232 -25.17 16.27 2.84
N GLY A 233 -24.97 16.98 1.72
CA GLY A 233 -26.04 17.69 1.02
C GLY A 233 -27.02 16.75 0.30
N THR A 234 -27.92 17.35 -0.48
CA THR A 234 -29.00 16.65 -1.19
C THR A 234 -28.67 16.32 -2.65
N ARG A 235 -27.50 16.76 -3.13
CA ARG A 235 -27.05 16.48 -4.50
C ARG A 235 -26.93 14.99 -4.73
N THR A 236 -27.43 14.54 -5.88
CA THR A 236 -27.37 13.15 -6.32
C THR A 236 -26.28 12.95 -7.37
N VAL A 237 -25.68 11.77 -7.40
CA VAL A 237 -24.69 11.35 -8.38
C VAL A 237 -24.93 9.91 -8.82
N GLN A 238 -24.51 9.59 -10.05
CA GLN A 238 -24.44 8.22 -10.53
C GLN A 238 -23.11 7.58 -10.14
N VAL A 239 -23.15 6.37 -9.59
CA VAL A 239 -21.98 5.63 -9.11
C VAL A 239 -21.86 4.31 -9.84
N HIS A 240 -20.65 4.00 -10.31
CA HIS A 240 -20.28 2.74 -10.92
C HIS A 240 -19.38 1.93 -9.98
N CYS A 241 -19.69 0.65 -9.75
CA CYS A 241 -18.84 -0.25 -8.98
C CYS A 241 -17.82 -0.96 -9.90
N ASN A 242 -16.54 -0.66 -9.75
CA ASN A 242 -15.45 -1.26 -10.54
C ASN A 242 -15.19 -2.75 -10.20
N GLN A 243 -15.88 -3.30 -9.20
CA GLN A 243 -15.71 -4.69 -8.78
C GLN A 243 -16.74 -5.63 -9.42
N CYS A 244 -18.03 -5.26 -9.42
CA CYS A 244 -19.11 -6.06 -9.99
C CYS A 244 -19.83 -5.42 -11.19
N ASN A 245 -19.41 -4.22 -11.61
CA ASN A 245 -20.01 -3.41 -12.68
C ASN A 245 -21.46 -2.97 -12.41
N HIS A 246 -21.94 -3.10 -11.17
CA HIS A 246 -23.26 -2.59 -10.78
C HIS A 246 -23.24 -1.06 -10.74
N GLU A 247 -24.29 -0.45 -11.28
CA GLU A 247 -24.48 1.00 -11.28
C GLU A 247 -25.69 1.39 -10.45
N PHE A 248 -25.55 2.44 -9.66
CA PHE A 248 -26.59 2.91 -8.75
C PHE A 248 -26.51 4.41 -8.54
N GLY A 249 -27.65 5.03 -8.25
CA GLY A 249 -27.73 6.44 -7.88
C GLY A 249 -27.59 6.62 -6.37
N PHE A 250 -26.87 7.65 -5.93
CA PHE A 250 -26.73 7.97 -4.50
C PHE A 250 -26.62 9.47 -4.24
N PHE A 251 -26.76 9.88 -2.98
CA PHE A 251 -26.36 11.24 -2.57
C PHE A 251 -24.85 11.38 -2.66
N GLU A 252 -24.36 12.59 -2.96
CA GLU A 252 -22.93 12.87 -3.02
C GLU A 252 -22.27 12.69 -1.65
N GLN A 253 -21.23 11.85 -1.58
CA GLN A 253 -20.52 11.53 -0.34
C GLN A 253 -19.00 11.43 -0.57
N PRO A 254 -18.19 11.47 0.50
CA PRO A 254 -16.74 11.31 0.38
C PRO A 254 -16.30 9.93 -0.14
N PHE A 255 -17.12 8.89 0.03
CA PHE A 255 -16.87 7.53 -0.43
C PHE A 255 -18.19 6.80 -0.70
N TYR A 256 -18.20 5.82 -1.59
CA TYR A 256 -19.40 5.04 -1.92
C TYR A 256 -19.18 3.56 -1.72
N TRP A 257 -20.19 2.89 -1.16
CA TRP A 257 -20.22 1.45 -0.92
C TRP A 257 -21.20 0.77 -1.87
N CYS A 258 -20.72 -0.26 -2.58
CA CYS A 258 -21.58 -1.11 -3.38
C CYS A 258 -22.24 -2.17 -2.50
N HIS A 259 -23.58 -2.16 -2.43
CA HIS A 259 -24.34 -3.09 -1.58
C HIS A 259 -24.43 -4.51 -2.18
N GLU A 260 -24.26 -4.65 -3.49
CA GLU A 260 -24.23 -5.94 -4.19
C GLU A 260 -22.98 -6.76 -3.87
N CYS A 261 -21.80 -6.17 -4.04
CA CYS A 261 -20.52 -6.88 -3.90
C CYS A 261 -19.72 -6.50 -2.65
N LYS A 262 -20.28 -5.63 -1.81
CA LYS A 262 -19.65 -5.19 -0.56
C LYS A 262 -18.24 -4.63 -0.79
N SER A 263 -18.13 -3.64 -1.68
CA SER A 263 -16.85 -3.02 -2.03
C SER A 263 -16.93 -1.49 -2.07
N PHE A 264 -15.90 -0.83 -1.55
CA PHE A 264 -15.66 0.62 -1.72
C PHE A 264 -14.99 0.97 -3.06
N ASN A 265 -14.73 -0.02 -3.91
CA ASN A 265 -14.11 0.22 -5.21
C ASN A 265 -15.14 0.75 -6.22
N THR A 266 -15.47 2.02 -6.06
CA THR A 266 -16.51 2.72 -6.79
C THR A 266 -15.95 3.97 -7.47
N SER A 267 -16.65 4.48 -8.47
CA SER A 267 -16.30 5.72 -9.17
C SER A 267 -17.56 6.48 -9.54
N VAL A 268 -17.52 7.80 -9.37
CA VAL A 268 -18.62 8.67 -9.81
C VAL A 268 -18.55 8.80 -11.32
N VAL A 269 -19.68 8.61 -11.98
CA VAL A 269 -19.83 8.72 -13.43
C VAL A 269 -20.85 9.82 -13.77
N ASN A 270 -20.87 10.23 -15.03
CA ASN A 270 -21.81 11.27 -15.48
C ASN A 270 -23.25 10.75 -15.38
N GLY A 271 -24.06 11.39 -14.55
CA GLY A 271 -25.47 11.09 -14.37
C GLY A 271 -26.00 11.70 -13.08
N ASN A 272 -27.18 12.30 -13.16
CA ASN A 272 -27.87 12.87 -12.00
C ASN A 272 -29.24 12.19 -11.90
N PRO A 273 -29.33 11.04 -11.21
CA PRO A 273 -30.62 10.38 -10.98
C PRO A 273 -31.53 11.29 -10.16
N SER A 274 -32.85 11.16 -10.30
CA SER A 274 -33.77 11.96 -9.47
C SER A 274 -33.66 11.57 -8.00
N THR A 275 -33.87 12.53 -7.11
CA THR A 275 -33.85 12.31 -5.65
C THR A 275 -34.83 11.19 -5.23
N GLU A 276 -36.00 11.13 -5.87
CA GLU A 276 -36.99 10.06 -5.70
C GLU A 276 -36.39 8.66 -5.96
N THR A 277 -35.65 8.52 -7.07
CA THR A 277 -35.01 7.25 -7.46
C THR A 277 -33.95 6.84 -6.43
N VAL A 278 -33.18 7.80 -5.94
CA VAL A 278 -32.16 7.56 -4.91
C VAL A 278 -32.79 7.11 -3.59
N TYR A 279 -33.86 7.77 -3.14
CA TYR A 279 -34.59 7.36 -1.94
C TYR A 279 -35.18 5.96 -2.06
N GLN A 280 -35.79 5.63 -3.20
CA GLN A 280 -36.33 4.29 -3.46
C GLN A 280 -35.24 3.21 -3.42
N TYR A 281 -34.06 3.49 -4.00
CA TYR A 281 -32.92 2.58 -3.92
C TYR A 281 -32.45 2.40 -2.46
N ILE A 282 -32.29 3.49 -1.70
CA ILE A 282 -31.86 3.42 -0.29
C ILE A 282 -32.81 2.60 0.57
N GLN A 283 -34.13 2.74 0.37
CA GLN A 283 -35.16 2.00 1.13
C GLN A 283 -35.12 0.49 0.90
N GLN A 284 -34.55 0.03 -0.21
CA GLN A 284 -34.43 -1.40 -0.52
C GLN A 284 -33.20 -2.04 0.15
N LEU A 285 -32.32 -1.24 0.75
CA LEU A 285 -31.08 -1.72 1.36
C LEU A 285 -31.35 -2.22 2.79
N ILE A 286 -30.84 -3.41 3.10
CA ILE A 286 -31.04 -4.08 4.41
C ILE A 286 -30.30 -3.35 5.55
N ASP A 287 -29.18 -2.70 5.25
CA ASP A 287 -28.43 -1.82 6.17
C ASP A 287 -27.68 -0.78 5.33
N PRO A 288 -28.31 0.37 5.02
CA PRO A 288 -27.72 1.35 4.14
C PRO A 288 -26.55 2.03 4.85
N ILE A 289 -25.33 1.74 4.41
CA ILE A 289 -24.16 2.52 4.86
C ILE A 289 -24.17 3.81 4.06
N HIS A 290 -24.60 4.88 4.71
CA HIS A 290 -24.66 6.19 4.10
C HIS A 290 -24.37 7.27 5.13
N CYS A 291 -23.86 8.38 4.63
CA CYS A 291 -23.79 9.61 5.39
C CYS A 291 -25.19 10.11 5.74
N LEU A 292 -25.29 10.87 6.83
CA LEU A 292 -26.51 11.53 7.24
C LEU A 292 -26.90 12.56 6.16
N VAL A 293 -28.04 12.38 5.52
CA VAL A 293 -28.56 13.37 4.55
C VAL A 293 -28.99 14.62 5.32
N LEU A 294 -28.68 15.80 4.80
CA LEU A 294 -29.09 17.09 5.35
C LEU A 294 -30.62 17.18 5.34
N THR A 295 -31.21 16.90 6.50
CA THR A 295 -32.65 16.97 6.78
C THR A 295 -32.86 17.65 8.13
N MET A 296 -34.09 18.11 8.38
CA MET A 296 -34.48 18.69 9.67
C MET A 296 -34.24 17.72 10.84
N GLU A 297 -34.37 16.41 10.59
CA GLU A 297 -34.17 15.37 11.59
C GLU A 297 -32.69 15.16 11.93
N ASN A 298 -31.81 15.22 10.93
CA ASN A 298 -30.39 14.90 11.09
C ASN A 298 -29.53 16.12 11.47
N VAL A 299 -29.95 17.32 11.06
CA VAL A 299 -29.14 18.55 11.21
C VAL A 299 -28.95 18.95 12.67
N ILE A 300 -29.99 18.89 13.50
CA ILE A 300 -29.92 19.28 14.91
C ILE A 300 -29.02 18.32 15.70
N PRO A 301 -29.27 16.99 15.70
CA PRO A 301 -28.40 16.05 16.44
C PRO A 301 -26.93 16.13 16.00
N PHE A 302 -26.68 16.26 14.69
CA PHE A 302 -25.33 16.37 14.14
C PHE A 302 -24.58 17.60 14.69
N PHE A 303 -25.21 18.77 14.68
CA PHE A 303 -24.55 19.99 15.16
C PHE A 303 -24.51 20.09 16.69
N THR A 304 -25.47 19.50 17.39
CA THR A 304 -25.40 19.34 18.85
C THR A 304 -24.15 18.58 19.27
N GLU A 305 -23.84 17.46 18.62
CA GLU A 305 -22.61 16.70 18.88
C GLU A 305 -21.37 17.48 18.44
N LYS A 306 -21.37 18.05 17.23
CA LYS A 306 -20.21 18.73 16.65
C LYS A 306 -19.73 19.95 17.46
N TYR A 307 -20.66 20.76 17.97
CA TYR A 307 -20.36 22.00 18.70
C TYR A 307 -20.58 21.88 20.22
N ASN A 308 -20.94 20.70 20.72
CA ASN A 308 -21.28 20.47 22.13
C ASN A 308 -22.32 21.47 22.66
N LEU A 309 -23.46 21.54 21.96
CA LEU A 309 -24.52 22.51 22.24
C LEU A 309 -25.31 22.14 23.52
N ASN A 310 -25.70 23.15 24.29
CA ASN A 310 -26.62 22.97 25.42
C ASN A 310 -28.10 23.06 24.99
N GLY A 311 -29.03 22.82 25.92
CA GLY A 311 -30.46 22.79 25.64
C GLY A 311 -31.02 24.11 25.09
N GLU A 312 -30.56 25.27 25.56
CA GLU A 312 -31.01 26.57 25.06
C GLU A 312 -30.51 26.83 23.63
N GLU A 313 -29.27 26.45 23.34
CA GLU A 313 -28.65 26.60 22.02
C GLU A 313 -29.31 25.71 20.96
N VAL A 314 -29.75 24.51 21.36
CA VAL A 314 -30.54 23.64 20.50
C VAL A 314 -31.89 24.26 20.13
N GLU A 315 -32.54 24.96 21.07
CA GLU A 315 -33.80 25.66 20.78
C GLU A 315 -33.60 26.85 19.83
N VAL A 316 -32.47 27.56 19.89
CA VAL A 316 -32.13 28.60 18.90
C VAL A 316 -32.08 28.03 17.49
N ILE A 317 -31.42 26.88 17.30
CA ILE A 317 -31.37 26.21 15.99
C ILE A 317 -32.77 25.78 15.54
N LYS A 318 -33.57 25.18 16.44
CA LYS A 318 -34.95 24.74 16.11
C LYS A 318 -35.85 25.89 15.68
N GLN A 319 -35.70 27.08 16.28
CA GLN A 319 -36.51 28.24 15.96
C GLN A 319 -36.05 28.95 14.68
N GLY A 320 -34.74 28.96 14.41
CA GLY A 320 -34.15 29.65 13.26
C GLY A 320 -33.91 28.78 12.01
N ILE A 321 -34.15 27.48 12.08
CA ILE A 321 -33.94 26.60 10.94
C ILE A 321 -35.06 26.77 9.90
N THR A 322 -34.66 27.26 8.73
CA THR A 322 -35.55 27.48 7.58
C THR A 322 -34.98 26.76 6.35
N GLU A 323 -35.76 26.71 5.27
CA GLU A 323 -35.29 26.22 3.97
C GLU A 323 -34.04 26.99 3.50
N THR A 324 -34.02 28.31 3.71
CA THR A 324 -32.85 29.17 3.43
C THR A 324 -31.65 28.78 4.30
N SER A 325 -31.86 28.50 5.59
CA SER A 325 -30.78 28.07 6.50
C SER A 325 -30.18 26.73 6.03
N LEU A 326 -31.01 25.79 5.57
CA LEU A 326 -30.54 24.51 5.00
C LEU A 326 -29.72 24.72 3.72
N GLN A 327 -30.12 25.63 2.83
CA GLN A 327 -29.34 25.97 1.63
C GLN A 327 -27.96 26.56 1.98
N VAL A 328 -27.89 27.39 3.03
CA VAL A 328 -26.61 27.93 3.54
C VAL A 328 -25.75 26.79 4.08
N ILE A 329 -26.31 25.91 4.91
CA ILE A 329 -25.59 24.75 5.47
C ILE A 329 -25.08 23.83 4.35
N GLU A 330 -25.90 23.59 3.32
CA GLU A 330 -25.52 22.80 2.15
C GLU A 330 -24.35 23.44 1.40
N HIS A 331 -24.37 24.76 1.24
CA HIS A 331 -23.25 25.50 0.65
C HIS A 331 -21.96 25.34 1.48
N LEU A 332 -22.04 25.49 2.81
CA LEU A 332 -20.90 25.36 3.73
C LEU A 332 -20.32 23.94 3.74
N LEU A 333 -21.17 22.91 3.69
CA LEU A 333 -20.75 21.51 3.51
C LEU A 333 -19.93 21.32 2.24
N ARG A 334 -20.37 21.93 1.14
CA ARG A 334 -19.72 21.81 -0.17
C ARG A 334 -18.34 22.45 -0.20
N ILE A 335 -18.19 23.66 0.34
CA ILE A 335 -16.90 24.35 0.36
C ILE A 335 -16.00 23.87 1.51
N GLY A 336 -16.56 23.10 2.46
CA GLY A 336 -15.84 22.57 3.61
C GLY A 336 -15.46 23.65 4.62
N GLU A 337 -16.16 24.79 4.61
CA GLU A 337 -15.93 25.92 5.49
C GLU A 337 -17.08 25.99 6.49
N PHE A 338 -16.90 25.34 7.64
CA PHE A 338 -17.79 25.56 8.78
C PHE A 338 -17.15 26.56 9.75
N PRO A 339 -17.94 27.46 10.36
CA PRO A 339 -17.43 28.32 11.41
C PRO A 339 -16.77 27.46 12.51
N PRO A 340 -15.50 27.71 12.87
CA PRO A 340 -14.83 26.93 13.91
C PRO A 340 -15.38 27.26 15.30
N GLU A 341 -15.87 28.48 15.48
CA GLU A 341 -16.44 28.99 16.74
C GLU A 341 -17.95 28.72 16.79
N LYS A 342 -18.42 28.24 17.95
CA LYS A 342 -19.83 27.92 18.19
C LYS A 342 -20.74 29.14 18.03
N GLU A 343 -20.27 30.30 18.48
CA GLU A 343 -21.02 31.57 18.47
C GLU A 343 -21.32 32.03 17.04
N LEU A 344 -20.33 31.92 16.15
CA LEU A 344 -20.48 32.24 14.73
C LEU A 344 -21.42 31.27 14.03
N PHE A 345 -21.39 29.99 14.40
CA PHE A 345 -22.33 29.00 13.88
C PHE A 345 -23.77 29.29 14.31
N LEU A 346 -24.00 29.59 15.60
CA LEU A 346 -25.34 29.90 16.12
C LEU A 346 -25.91 31.21 15.52
N ALA A 347 -25.07 32.14 15.07
CA ALA A 347 -25.50 33.35 14.38
C ALA A 347 -26.17 33.06 13.01
N LEU A 348 -25.98 31.87 12.43
CA LEU A 348 -26.67 31.47 11.19
C LEU A 348 -28.17 31.19 11.41
N PHE A 349 -28.61 31.03 12.66
CA PHE A 349 -29.98 30.67 13.05
C PHE A 349 -30.65 31.76 13.90
N LYS A 350 -30.05 32.94 14.00
CA LYS A 350 -30.65 34.13 14.62
C LYS A 350 -31.01 35.12 13.54
#